data_AF-A0A2N7VQ66-F1
#
_entry.id   AF-A0A2N7VQ66-F1
#
_cell.length_a   1.000
_cell.length_b   1.000
_cell.length_c   1.000
_cell.angle_alpha   90.00
_cell.angle_beta   90.00
_cell.angle_gamma   90.00
#
_symmetry.space_group_name_H-M   'P 1'
#
loop_
_entity.id
_entity.type
_entity.pdbx_description
1 polymer ?
#
loop_
_entity_poly.entity_id
_entity_poly.type
_entity_poly.pdbx_seq_one_letter_code
_entity_poly.pdbx_strand_id
1 'polypeptide(L)'
;MSAESSEWGMCAANGCPLFGSLGGHPWYCFCHHGRPNSANDAITHCLRNAEAVVVDLTKAIRADSITGHKSEATAIALRELKQHPKARELAFDRKTDGNARAWLQRLERHLLDATNDFGQQQGLSGIVPTAPVIGPTHALDHYSEVQQ
;
A
#
# COMPACT_ATOMS: atom_id res chain seq x y z
N MET A 1 -20.39 7.21 16.15
CA MET A 1 -19.20 6.57 15.55
C MET A 1 -19.51 6.40 14.08
N SER A 2 -19.06 7.33 13.25
CA SER A 2 -19.34 7.32 11.81
C SER A 2 -18.48 6.24 11.17
N ALA A 3 -19.09 5.14 10.74
CA ALA A 3 -18.47 4.24 9.78
C ALA A 3 -18.37 5.05 8.49
N GLU A 4 -17.20 5.66 8.27
CA GLU A 4 -16.86 6.30 7.01
C GLU A 4 -17.09 5.27 5.91
N SER A 5 -18.06 5.59 5.06
CA SER A 5 -18.38 4.84 3.87
C SER A 5 -17.10 4.78 3.04
N SER A 6 -16.38 3.65 3.10
CA SER A 6 -15.46 3.29 2.04
C SER A 6 -16.29 3.32 0.78
N GLU A 7 -16.16 4.39 -0.01
CA GLU A 7 -16.86 4.58 -1.27
C GLU A 7 -16.74 3.27 -2.03
N TRP A 8 -17.87 2.66 -2.37
CA TRP A 8 -17.91 1.28 -2.85
C TRP A 8 -16.83 1.04 -3.92
N GLY A 9 -15.97 0.05 -3.69
CA GLY A 9 -14.85 -0.28 -4.59
C GLY A 9 -13.52 0.40 -4.27
N MET A 10 -13.42 1.23 -3.23
CA MET A 10 -12.13 1.76 -2.75
C MET A 10 -11.41 0.79 -1.83
N CYS A 11 -10.09 0.92 -1.74
CA CYS A 11 -9.29 0.15 -0.80
C CYS A 11 -9.64 0.52 0.64
N ALA A 12 -9.78 -0.49 1.51
CA ALA A 12 -10.11 -0.31 2.91
C ALA A 12 -9.01 0.31 3.78
N ALA A 13 -7.79 0.47 3.26
CA ALA A 13 -6.75 1.26 3.94
C ALA A 13 -7.15 2.74 3.84
N ASN A 14 -7.31 3.39 5.00
CA ASN A 14 -7.85 4.74 5.06
C ASN A 14 -7.08 5.70 4.14
N GLY A 15 -7.82 6.40 3.27
CA GLY A 15 -7.28 7.36 2.33
C GLY A 15 -6.50 6.75 1.14
N CYS A 16 -6.41 5.44 0.98
CA CYS A 16 -5.74 4.85 -0.18
C CYS A 16 -6.45 5.26 -1.49
N PRO A 17 -5.73 5.81 -2.49
CA PRO A 17 -6.34 6.34 -3.70
C PRO A 17 -6.73 5.25 -4.72
N LEU A 18 -6.32 3.99 -4.49
CA LEU A 18 -6.55 2.85 -5.38
C LEU A 18 -7.86 2.12 -5.09
N PHE A 19 -8.40 1.46 -6.11
CA PHE A 19 -9.53 0.56 -5.97
C PHE A 19 -9.18 -0.69 -5.16
N GLY A 20 -10.11 -1.13 -4.32
CA GLY A 20 -10.06 -2.43 -3.67
C GLY A 20 -10.31 -3.53 -4.72
N SER A 21 -9.36 -4.44 -4.88
CA SER A 21 -9.43 -5.48 -5.91
C SER A 21 -9.18 -6.89 -5.39
N LEU A 22 -8.69 -7.04 -4.15
CA LEU A 22 -8.32 -8.32 -3.56
C LEU A 22 -8.92 -8.46 -2.16
N GLY A 23 -9.33 -9.69 -1.81
CA GLY A 23 -9.88 -10.06 -0.50
C GLY A 23 -11.38 -10.37 -0.50
N GLY A 24 -11.97 -10.49 0.68
CA GLY A 24 -13.42 -10.56 0.90
C GLY A 24 -13.72 -9.77 2.17
N HIS A 25 -14.34 -8.59 2.00
CA HIS A 25 -14.64 -7.56 3.02
C HIS A 25 -13.81 -7.60 4.32
N PRO A 26 -12.83 -6.69 4.51
CA PRO A 26 -12.54 -5.54 3.66
C PRO A 26 -11.83 -5.90 2.33
N TRP A 27 -12.09 -5.11 1.29
CA TRP A 27 -11.36 -5.17 0.01
C TRP A 27 -10.12 -4.27 0.08
N TYR A 28 -8.96 -4.82 -0.22
CA TYR A 28 -7.70 -4.07 -0.33
C TYR A 28 -7.26 -3.94 -1.78
N CYS A 29 -6.52 -2.87 -2.08
CA CYS A 29 -5.80 -2.79 -3.34
C CYS A 29 -4.62 -3.77 -3.32
N PHE A 30 -4.02 -3.99 -4.47
CA PHE A 30 -2.87 -4.87 -4.61
C PHE A 30 -1.64 -4.41 -3.80
N CYS A 31 -1.49 -3.11 -3.50
CA CYS A 31 -0.38 -2.62 -2.65
C CYS A 31 -0.57 -2.93 -1.16
N HIS A 32 -1.81 -2.85 -0.66
CA HIS A 32 -2.11 -3.08 0.76
C HIS A 32 -2.44 -4.54 1.07
N HIS A 33 -2.84 -5.33 0.08
CA HIS A 33 -3.19 -6.73 0.29
C HIS A 33 -1.99 -7.53 0.85
N GLY A 34 -2.20 -8.22 1.97
CA GLY A 34 -1.17 -9.02 2.63
C GLY A 34 -0.11 -8.21 3.42
N ARG A 35 -0.27 -6.90 3.54
CA ARG A 35 0.64 -6.03 4.33
C ARG A 35 0.14 -5.86 5.76
N PRO A 36 1.05 -5.67 6.74
CA PRO A 36 0.66 -5.38 8.11
C PRO A 36 0.02 -4.00 8.20
N ASN A 37 -0.97 -3.84 9.09
CA ASN A 37 -1.70 -2.57 9.28
C ASN A 37 -0.77 -1.39 9.64
N SER A 38 0.36 -1.65 10.30
CA SER A 38 1.36 -0.63 10.62
C SER A 38 2.02 0.02 9.40
N ALA A 39 1.94 -0.61 8.22
CA ALA A 39 2.48 -0.08 6.97
C ALA A 39 1.46 0.74 6.17
N ASN A 40 0.18 0.72 6.56
CA ASN A 40 -0.90 1.30 5.76
C ASN A 40 -0.67 2.78 5.46
N ASP A 41 -0.28 3.57 6.47
CA ASP A 41 -0.06 5.02 6.32
C ASP A 41 1.13 5.33 5.42
N ALA A 42 2.22 4.57 5.54
CA ALA A 42 3.42 4.73 4.71
C ALA A 42 3.12 4.39 3.24
N ILE A 43 2.42 3.28 3.00
CA ILE A 43 1.99 2.88 1.65
C ILE A 43 1.03 3.94 1.08
N THR A 44 0.03 4.37 1.83
CA THR A 44 -0.92 5.41 1.39
C THR A 44 -0.21 6.73 1.09
N HIS A 45 0.77 7.13 1.91
CA HIS A 45 1.57 8.33 1.70
C HIS A 45 2.40 8.23 0.41
N CYS A 46 3.08 7.09 0.18
CA CYS A 46 3.83 6.84 -1.05
C CYS A 46 2.93 6.97 -2.29
N LEU A 47 1.78 6.30 -2.27
CA LEU A 47 0.83 6.30 -3.39
C LEU A 47 0.24 7.70 -3.67
N ARG A 48 0.00 8.51 -2.64
CA ARG A 48 -0.58 9.86 -2.80
C ARG A 48 0.41 10.92 -3.22
N ASN A 49 1.69 10.75 -2.92
CA ASN A 49 2.67 11.83 -3.08
C ASN A 49 3.75 11.46 -4.10
N ALA A 50 4.44 10.34 -3.91
CA ALA A 50 5.52 9.93 -4.80
C ALA A 50 5.00 9.35 -6.12
N GLU A 51 3.92 8.56 -6.04
CA GLU A 51 3.43 7.75 -7.16
C GLU A 51 2.03 8.19 -7.65
N ALA A 52 1.59 9.40 -7.29
CA ALA A 52 0.24 9.91 -7.56
C ALA A 52 -0.15 9.80 -9.04
N VAL A 53 0.78 10.21 -9.91
CA VAL A 53 0.57 10.20 -11.37
C VAL A 53 0.41 8.79 -11.91
N VAL A 54 1.16 7.82 -11.38
CA VAL A 54 1.08 6.41 -11.79
C VAL A 54 -0.21 5.78 -11.27
N VAL A 55 -0.65 6.16 -10.07
CA VAL A 55 -1.95 5.77 -9.51
C VAL A 55 -3.10 6.27 -10.40
N ASP A 56 -3.09 7.54 -10.79
CA ASP A 56 -4.15 8.13 -11.61
C ASP A 56 -4.19 7.50 -13.00
N LEU A 57 -3.03 7.25 -13.60
CA LEU A 57 -2.93 6.52 -14.86
C LEU A 57 -3.47 5.09 -14.75
N THR A 58 -3.11 4.37 -13.69
CA THR A 58 -3.59 3.01 -13.41
C THR A 58 -5.12 2.98 -13.29
N LYS A 59 -5.70 3.94 -12.56
CA LYS A 59 -7.16 4.09 -12.41
C LYS A 59 -7.83 4.43 -13.73
N ALA A 60 -7.26 5.35 -14.50
CA ALA A 60 -7.80 5.76 -15.79
C ALA A 60 -7.84 4.59 -16.78
N ILE A 61 -6.79 3.78 -16.85
CA ILE A 61 -6.73 2.58 -17.71
C ILE A 61 -7.72 1.51 -17.23
N ARG A 62 -7.84 1.30 -15.92
CA ARG A 62 -8.82 0.34 -15.36
C ARG A 62 -10.26 0.74 -15.64
N ALA A 63 -10.56 2.04 -15.59
CA ALA A 63 -11.89 2.55 -15.93
C ALA A 63 -12.18 2.43 -17.44
N ASP A 64 -11.17 2.59 -18.30
CA ASP A 64 -11.27 2.52 -19.77
C ASP A 64 -10.99 1.10 -20.31
N SER A 65 -11.69 0.09 -19.77
CA SER A 65 -11.50 -1.32 -20.12
C SER A 65 -11.85 -1.68 -21.57
N ILE A 66 -12.47 -0.77 -22.33
CA ILE A 66 -12.93 -0.99 -23.71
C ILE A 66 -11.98 -0.38 -24.76
N THR A 67 -11.36 0.77 -24.50
CA THR A 67 -10.45 1.43 -25.49
C THR A 67 -9.01 1.60 -25.02
N GLY A 68 -8.75 1.33 -23.74
CA GLY A 68 -7.43 1.06 -23.17
C GLY A 68 -6.45 2.23 -23.07
N HIS A 69 -6.73 3.39 -23.69
CA HIS A 69 -5.84 4.56 -23.65
C HIS A 69 -6.46 5.85 -24.23
N LYS A 70 -7.75 5.88 -24.59
CA LYS A 70 -8.33 6.99 -25.37
C LYS A 70 -9.25 7.90 -24.55
N SER A 71 -9.52 7.56 -23.29
CA SER A 71 -10.25 8.44 -22.40
C SER A 71 -9.47 9.73 -22.11
N GLU A 72 -10.20 10.82 -21.86
CA GLU A 72 -9.65 12.10 -21.40
C GLU A 72 -8.80 11.93 -20.13
N ALA A 73 -9.28 11.09 -19.20
CA ALA A 73 -8.55 10.76 -17.98
C ALA A 73 -7.17 10.13 -18.28
N THR A 74 -7.09 9.23 -19.27
CA THR A 74 -5.81 8.64 -19.67
C THR A 74 -4.91 9.67 -20.34
N ALA A 75 -5.46 10.58 -21.15
CA ALA A 75 -4.69 11.64 -21.80
C ALA A 75 -4.09 12.64 -20.78
N ILE A 76 -4.86 13.02 -19.75
CA ILE A 76 -4.39 13.87 -18.65
C ILE A 76 -3.28 13.16 -17.88
N ALA A 77 -3.52 11.93 -17.44
CA ALA A 77 -2.53 11.15 -16.68
C ALA A 77 -1.24 10.91 -17.48
N LEU A 78 -1.34 10.68 -18.80
CA LEU A 78 -0.18 10.58 -19.71
C LEU A 78 0.59 11.90 -19.85
N ARG A 79 -0.10 13.04 -19.83
CA ARG A 79 0.55 14.35 -19.86
C ARG A 79 1.35 14.58 -18.57
N GLU A 80 0.78 14.23 -17.43
CA GLU A 80 1.42 14.34 -16.12
C GLU A 80 2.56 13.32 -15.96
N LEU A 81 2.43 12.12 -16.53
CA LEU A 81 3.48 11.09 -16.51
C LEU A 81 4.81 11.60 -17.05
N LYS A 82 4.79 12.56 -17.99
CA LYS A 82 6.01 13.18 -18.54
C LYS A 82 6.89 13.84 -17.47
N GLN A 83 6.34 14.21 -16.32
CA GLN A 83 7.06 14.81 -15.21
C GLN A 83 7.64 13.76 -14.24
N HIS A 84 7.24 12.50 -14.37
CA HIS A 84 7.70 11.42 -13.51
C HIS A 84 9.17 11.06 -13.83
N PRO A 85 10.03 10.79 -12.84
CA PRO A 85 11.43 10.41 -13.09
C PRO A 85 11.59 9.20 -14.01
N LYS A 86 10.66 8.25 -13.93
CA LYS A 86 10.61 7.04 -14.77
C LYS A 86 9.64 7.15 -15.96
N ALA A 87 9.30 8.36 -16.42
CA ALA A 87 8.30 8.59 -17.47
C ALA A 87 8.49 7.69 -18.70
N ARG A 88 9.73 7.60 -19.20
CA ARG A 88 10.07 6.82 -20.39
C ARG A 88 9.85 5.33 -20.18
N GLU A 89 10.20 4.82 -19.01
CA GLU A 89 10.01 3.41 -18.67
C GLU A 89 8.54 3.09 -18.50
N LEU A 90 7.75 4.00 -17.92
CA LEU A 90 6.34 3.77 -17.60
C LEU A 90 5.37 4.08 -18.75
N ALA A 91 5.80 4.79 -19.79
CA ALA A 91 4.99 5.04 -20.97
C ALA A 91 4.64 3.73 -21.71
N PHE A 92 3.51 3.73 -22.43
CA PHE A 92 3.09 2.59 -23.25
C PHE A 92 4.11 2.32 -24.36
N ASP A 93 4.54 1.07 -24.48
CA ASP A 93 5.37 0.59 -25.59
C ASP A 93 4.67 -0.59 -26.28
N ARG A 94 4.29 -0.37 -27.55
CA ARG A 94 3.60 -1.36 -28.36
C ARG A 94 4.40 -2.66 -28.56
N LYS A 95 5.73 -2.61 -28.51
CA LYS A 95 6.59 -3.78 -28.68
C LYS A 95 6.64 -4.64 -27.42
N THR A 96 6.73 -4.02 -26.24
CA THR A 96 6.86 -4.75 -24.97
C THR A 96 5.52 -5.08 -24.35
N ASP A 97 4.58 -4.13 -24.36
CA ASP A 97 3.26 -4.31 -23.75
C ASP A 97 2.33 -5.05 -24.72
N GLY A 98 2.39 -4.71 -26.00
CA GLY A 98 1.39 -5.15 -26.97
C GLY A 98 0.04 -4.47 -26.73
N ASN A 99 -0.58 -4.59 -25.56
CA ASN A 99 -1.89 -4.03 -25.27
C ASN A 99 -1.96 -3.30 -23.92
N ALA A 100 -3.05 -2.57 -23.69
CA ALA A 100 -3.27 -1.80 -22.47
C ALA A 100 -3.30 -2.67 -21.20
N ARG A 101 -3.70 -3.93 -21.30
CA ARG A 101 -3.72 -4.86 -20.14
C ARG A 101 -2.30 -5.19 -19.67
N ALA A 102 -1.39 -5.49 -20.58
CA ALA A 102 0.01 -5.73 -20.24
C ALA A 102 0.70 -4.46 -19.72
N TRP A 103 0.36 -3.30 -20.30
CA TRP A 103 0.83 -2.01 -19.79
C TRP A 103 0.33 -1.77 -18.36
N LEU A 104 -0.95 -2.01 -18.09
CA LEU A 104 -1.53 -1.92 -16.75
C LEU A 104 -0.81 -2.83 -15.76
N GLN A 105 -0.52 -4.09 -16.14
CA GLN A 105 0.25 -5.01 -15.29
C GLN A 105 1.63 -4.45 -14.93
N ARG A 106 2.29 -3.77 -15.86
CA ARG A 106 3.60 -3.15 -15.64
C ARG A 106 3.51 -1.93 -14.72
N LEU A 107 2.48 -1.11 -14.86
CA LEU A 107 2.22 0.02 -13.95
C LEU A 107 1.92 -0.49 -12.53
N GLU A 108 1.09 -1.53 -12.40
CA GLU A 108 0.79 -2.16 -11.12
C GLU A 108 2.03 -2.80 -10.48
N ARG A 109 2.90 -3.42 -11.29
CA ARG A 109 4.20 -3.91 -10.82
C ARG A 109 5.07 -2.79 -10.26
N HIS A 110 5.17 -1.67 -10.97
CA HIS A 110 5.95 -0.51 -10.49
C HIS A 110 5.40 0.02 -9.15
N LEU A 111 4.08 0.11 -9.01
CA LEU A 111 3.45 0.53 -7.74
C LEU A 111 3.69 -0.47 -6.60
N LEU A 112 3.69 -1.77 -6.89
CA LEU A 112 4.08 -2.81 -5.93
C LEU A 112 5.53 -2.63 -5.48
N ASP A 113 6.45 -2.46 -6.42
CA ASP A 113 7.87 -2.32 -6.13
C ASP A 113 8.14 -1.04 -5.33
N ALA A 114 7.50 0.08 -5.69
CA ALA A 114 7.61 1.36 -4.97
C ALA A 114 7.10 1.28 -3.52
N THR A 115 6.17 0.35 -3.24
CA THR A 115 5.57 0.18 -1.91
C THR A 115 6.12 -1.03 -1.16
N ASN A 116 7.00 -1.81 -1.78
CA ASN A 116 7.37 -3.14 -1.28
C ASN A 116 8.14 -3.10 0.04
N ASP A 117 8.96 -2.05 0.21
CA ASP A 117 9.83 -1.89 1.37
C ASP A 117 9.05 -1.46 2.63
N PHE A 118 7.82 -0.97 2.47
CA PHE A 118 6.97 -0.63 3.62
C PHE A 118 6.36 -1.88 4.24
N GLY A 119 6.50 -2.00 5.56
CA GLY A 119 5.95 -3.12 6.31
C GLY A 119 6.74 -4.42 6.22
N GLN A 120 7.87 -4.43 5.51
CA GLN A 120 8.92 -5.41 5.79
C GLN A 120 9.46 -5.04 7.16
N GLN A 121 8.98 -5.72 8.22
CA GLN A 121 9.78 -5.78 9.42
C GLN A 121 11.12 -6.33 8.96
N GLN A 122 12.19 -5.54 9.05
CA GLN A 122 13.53 -6.08 9.03
C GLN A 122 13.50 -7.17 10.09
N GLY A 123 13.41 -8.43 9.66
CA GLY A 123 13.52 -9.57 10.55
C GLY A 123 14.80 -9.30 11.30
N LEU A 124 14.70 -9.08 12.60
CA LEU A 124 15.80 -8.74 13.47
C LEU A 124 16.74 -9.95 13.51
N SER A 125 17.51 -10.14 12.44
CA SER A 125 18.70 -10.99 12.41
C SER A 125 19.76 -10.21 13.19
N GLY A 126 19.58 -10.13 14.51
CA GLY A 126 20.52 -9.38 15.35
C GLY A 126 20.09 -9.01 16.76
N ILE A 127 18.83 -9.16 17.18
CA ILE A 127 18.52 -9.03 18.62
C ILE A 127 18.73 -10.39 19.27
N VAL A 128 19.97 -10.65 19.67
CA VAL A 128 20.25 -11.60 20.74
C VAL A 128 19.91 -10.88 22.05
N PRO A 129 18.93 -11.33 22.84
CA PRO A 129 18.82 -10.87 24.22
C PRO A 129 19.94 -11.56 25.02
N THR A 130 21.12 -10.94 25.13
CA THR A 130 22.18 -11.41 26.05
C THR A 130 22.14 -10.73 27.41
N ALA A 131 21.14 -9.90 27.68
CA ALA A 131 20.95 -9.40 29.04
C ALA A 131 20.39 -10.54 29.91
N PRO A 132 21.10 -10.97 30.98
CA PRO A 132 20.54 -11.91 31.92
C PRO A 132 19.31 -11.26 32.55
N VAL A 133 18.16 -11.93 32.42
CA VAL A 133 16.96 -11.57 33.16
C VAL A 133 17.25 -11.82 34.63
N ILE A 134 17.69 -10.78 35.33
CA ILE A 134 17.71 -10.75 36.78
C ILE A 134 16.25 -10.55 37.18
N GLY A 135 15.57 -11.65 37.52
CA GLY A 135 14.22 -11.59 38.05
C GLY A 135 14.17 -10.82 39.37
N PRO A 136 13.02 -10.23 39.75
CA PRO A 136 12.86 -9.63 41.07
C PRO A 136 13.08 -10.73 42.12
N THR A 137 14.20 -10.63 42.82
CA THR A 137 14.55 -11.51 43.93
C THR A 137 13.85 -10.96 45.17
N HIS A 138 12.96 -11.79 45.74
CA HIS A 138 12.11 -11.62 46.93
C HIS A 138 10.73 -10.95 46.73
N ALA A 139 9.69 -11.81 46.72
CA ALA A 139 8.44 -11.49 47.36
C ALA A 139 8.70 -11.33 48.87
N LEU A 140 8.56 -10.12 49.40
CA LEU A 140 8.46 -9.91 50.84
C LEU A 140 7.00 -10.13 51.22
N ASP A 141 6.73 -11.31 51.78
CA ASP A 141 5.52 -11.63 52.54
C ASP A 141 5.46 -10.73 53.77
N HIS A 142 4.80 -9.56 53.71
CA HIS A 142 4.36 -8.87 54.93
C HIS A 142 3.13 -7.99 54.65
N TYR A 143 1.95 -8.54 54.87
CA TYR A 143 0.88 -7.81 55.55
C TYR A 143 0.14 -8.79 56.46
N SER A 144 0.44 -8.71 57.75
CA SER A 144 -0.32 -9.34 58.82
C SER A 144 -1.61 -8.54 59.06
N GLU A 145 -2.75 -9.23 59.05
CA GLU A 145 -4.02 -8.73 59.55
C GLU A 145 -3.87 -8.22 60.98
N VAL A 146 -4.38 -7.02 61.26
CA VAL A 146 -4.76 -6.64 62.62
C VAL A 146 -6.22 -6.22 62.57
N GLN A 147 -7.03 -7.12 63.12
CA GLN A 147 -8.44 -7.01 63.41
C GLN A 147 -8.63 -6.07 64.61
N GLN A 148 -9.47 -5.04 64.49
CA GLN A 148 -10.31 -4.47 65.55
C GLN A 148 -11.34 -3.52 64.98
#